data_AF-C7QE37-F1
#
_entry.id   AF-C7QE37-F1
#
_cell.length_a   1.000
_cell.length_b   1.000
_cell.length_c   1.000
_cell.angle_alpha   90.00
_cell.angle_beta   90.00
_cell.angle_gamma   90.00
#
_symmetry.space_group_name_H-M   'P 1'
#
loop_
_entity.id
_entity.type
_entity.pdbx_description
1 polymer ?
#
loop_
_entity_poly.entity_id
_entity_poly.type
_entity_poly.pdbx_seq_one_letter_code
_entity_poly.pdbx_strand_id
1 'polypeptide(L)'
;MKLLYCAHCQDIVKLFPEKRYCKCGKSWGHYLEDNSTTVQTFPSLSLGIANPDFHAAVAEWQKDTKSWSPMITMRSWINPASEPDVTFVRGEPLPDEEEPAAEEAEA
;
A
#
# COMPACT_ATOMS: atom_id res chain seq x y z
N MET A 1 -0.48 10.48 -2.27
CA MET A 1 0.26 9.47 -3.05
C MET A 1 -0.16 8.10 -2.56
N LYS A 2 -0.05 7.06 -3.39
CA LYS A 2 -0.40 5.68 -3.02
C LYS A 2 0.83 4.77 -3.04
N LEU A 3 0.96 3.93 -2.03
CA LEU A 3 1.96 2.88 -1.93
C LEU A 3 1.26 1.52 -1.91
N LEU A 4 1.97 0.50 -2.36
CA LEU A 4 1.58 -0.90 -2.30
C LEU A 4 2.38 -1.58 -1.19
N TYR A 5 1.74 -2.16 -0.20
CA TYR A 5 2.35 -3.08 0.77
C TYR A 5 2.08 -4.53 0.37
N CYS A 6 3.14 -5.31 0.18
CA CYS A 6 3.04 -6.71 -0.19
C CYS A 6 2.80 -7.60 1.04
N ALA A 7 1.67 -8.30 1.09
CA ALA A 7 1.36 -9.20 2.19
C ALA A 7 2.27 -10.44 2.27
N HIS A 8 3.00 -10.76 1.19
CA HIS A 8 3.90 -11.92 1.13
C HIS A 8 5.30 -11.67 1.68
N CYS A 9 5.86 -10.48 1.44
CA CYS A 9 7.26 -10.17 1.79
C CYS A 9 7.43 -8.86 2.55
N GLN A 10 6.31 -8.20 2.90
CA GLN A 10 6.25 -6.96 3.68
C GLN A 10 6.94 -5.76 3.03
N ASP A 11 7.27 -5.86 1.74
CA ASP A 11 7.85 -4.77 0.97
C ASP A 11 6.82 -3.68 0.67
N ILE A 12 7.28 -2.42 0.67
CA ILE A 12 6.46 -1.24 0.39
C ILE A 12 7.00 -0.55 -0.86
N VAL A 13 6.13 -0.44 -1.87
CA VAL A 13 6.50 0.09 -3.18
C VAL A 13 5.67 1.33 -3.50
N LYS A 14 6.35 2.41 -3.88
CA LYS A 14 5.69 3.59 -4.46
C LYS A 14 5.17 3.25 -5.85
N LEU A 15 3.91 3.57 -6.12
CA LEU A 15 3.30 3.37 -7.43
C LEU A 15 3.63 4.51 -8.40
N PHE A 16 3.71 4.16 -9.68
CA PHE A 16 3.93 5.03 -10.83
C PHE A 16 2.97 4.60 -11.95
N PRO A 17 2.86 5.35 -13.07
CA PRO A 17 2.13 4.89 -14.24
C PRO A 17 2.67 3.56 -14.79
N GLU A 18 3.98 3.34 -14.70
CA GLU A 18 4.59 2.04 -15.02
C GLU A 18 4.32 1.02 -13.91
N LYS A 19 4.13 -0.25 -14.31
CA LYS A 19 3.93 -1.35 -13.37
C LYS A 19 5.14 -1.51 -12.44
N ARG A 20 4.86 -1.46 -11.14
CA ARG A 20 5.85 -1.66 -10.07
C ARG A 20 5.55 -2.96 -9.35
N TYR A 21 6.61 -3.69 -9.02
CA TYR A 21 6.55 -4.96 -8.32
C TYR A 21 7.25 -4.84 -6.96
N CYS A 22 6.78 -5.60 -5.99
CA CYS A 22 7.51 -5.82 -4.74
C CYS A 22 8.75 -6.69 -4.98
N LYS A 23 9.62 -6.75 -3.97
CA LYS A 23 10.86 -7.54 -3.97
C LYS A 23 10.66 -9.02 -4.30
N CYS A 24 9.55 -9.63 -3.88
CA CYS A 24 9.27 -11.04 -4.19
C CYS A 24 8.52 -11.26 -5.51
N GLY A 25 8.11 -10.19 -6.20
CA GLY A 25 7.37 -10.25 -7.46
C GLY A 25 5.88 -10.60 -7.35
N LYS A 26 5.42 -11.10 -6.19
CA LYS A 26 4.05 -11.61 -5.99
C LYS A 26 2.96 -10.54 -5.92
N SER A 27 3.34 -9.30 -5.59
CA SER A 27 2.43 -8.15 -5.59
C SER A 27 2.92 -7.07 -6.55
N TRP A 28 1.97 -6.45 -7.25
CA TRP A 28 2.26 -5.34 -8.15
C TRP A 28 1.13 -4.32 -8.18
N GLY A 29 1.44 -3.13 -8.66
CA GLY A 29 0.46 -2.10 -8.93
C GLY A 29 0.99 -1.00 -9.84
N HIS A 30 0.08 -0.14 -10.29
CA HIS A 30 0.38 1.09 -11.02
C HIS A 30 -0.79 2.07 -10.98
N TYR A 31 -0.51 3.31 -11.35
CA TYR A 31 -1.53 4.30 -11.67
C TYR A 31 -2.14 4.05 -13.05
N LEU A 32 -3.42 4.36 -13.19
CA LEU A 32 -4.09 4.50 -14.47
C LEU A 32 -3.75 5.86 -15.12
N GLU A 33 -4.21 6.06 -16.34
CA GLU A 33 -3.92 7.27 -17.15
C GLU A 33 -4.37 8.58 -16.47
N ASP A 34 -5.34 8.51 -15.55
CA ASP A 34 -5.83 9.65 -14.77
C ASP A 34 -4.84 10.11 -13.67
N ASN A 35 -3.74 9.38 -13.45
CA ASN A 35 -2.73 9.63 -12.42
C ASN A 35 -3.29 9.72 -10.98
N SER A 36 -4.49 9.22 -10.75
CA SER A 36 -5.17 9.25 -9.45
C SER A 36 -5.61 7.85 -9.03
N THR A 37 -6.21 7.10 -9.95
CA THR A 37 -6.69 5.75 -9.73
C THR A 37 -5.56 4.75 -9.84
N THR A 38 -5.54 3.74 -8.97
CA THR A 38 -4.54 2.66 -9.00
C THR A 38 -5.17 1.30 -9.20
N VAL A 39 -4.45 0.43 -9.90
CA VAL A 39 -4.72 -1.00 -9.94
C VAL A 39 -3.62 -1.72 -9.17
N GLN A 40 -4.01 -2.62 -8.26
CA GLN A 40 -3.09 -3.35 -7.37
C GLN A 40 -3.55 -4.80 -7.20
N THR A 41 -2.64 -5.74 -6.98
CA THR A 41 -2.99 -7.16 -6.74
C THR A 41 -3.43 -7.42 -5.30
N PHE A 42 -4.49 -8.18 -5.05
CA PHE A 42 -4.82 -8.76 -3.75
C PHE A 42 -4.19 -10.16 -3.60
N PRO A 43 -3.65 -10.57 -2.43
CA PRO A 43 -3.59 -9.88 -1.15
C PRO A 43 -2.40 -8.90 -1.08
N SER A 44 -2.73 -7.61 -1.05
CA SER A 44 -1.83 -6.50 -0.75
C SER A 44 -2.66 -5.39 -0.08
N LEU A 45 -1.98 -4.41 0.50
CA LEU A 45 -2.65 -3.22 1.03
C LEU A 45 -2.24 -2.00 0.21
N SER A 46 -3.22 -1.14 -0.07
CA SER A 46 -2.98 0.19 -0.62
C SER A 46 -2.83 1.16 0.53
N LEU A 47 -1.69 1.84 0.63
CA LEU A 47 -1.43 2.86 1.65
C LEU A 47 -1.55 4.25 1.02
N GLY A 48 -2.40 5.09 1.58
CA GLY A 48 -2.49 6.51 1.25
C GLY A 48 -1.52 7.33 2.10
N ILE A 49 -0.85 8.30 1.47
CA ILE A 49 -0.20 9.43 2.16
C ILE A 49 -0.82 10.71 1.63
N ALA A 50 -1.27 11.59 2.52
CA ALA A 50 -1.77 12.91 2.13
C ALA A 50 -0.65 13.74 1.50
N ASN A 51 -0.80 14.13 0.22
CA ASN A 51 0.21 14.93 -0.48
C ASN A 51 0.51 16.27 0.23
N PRO A 52 -0.49 17.05 0.71
CA PRO A 52 -0.23 18.30 1.41
C PRO A 52 0.62 18.10 2.68
N ASP A 53 0.30 17.08 3.48
CA ASP A 53 1.03 16.75 4.69
C ASP A 53 2.48 16.36 4.37
N PHE A 54 2.69 15.51 3.35
CA PHE A 54 4.04 15.13 2.92
C PHE A 54 4.86 16.34 2.48
N HIS A 55 4.27 17.23 1.67
CA HIS A 55 4.97 18.45 1.23
C HIS A 55 5.33 19.37 2.39
N ALA A 56 4.42 19.55 3.36
CA ALA A 56 4.69 20.34 4.56
C ALA A 56 5.82 19.72 5.40
N ALA A 57 5.80 18.40 5.59
CA ALA A 57 6.82 17.67 6.33
C ALA A 57 8.21 17.76 5.67
N VAL A 58 8.27 17.63 4.33
CA VAL A 58 9.53 17.78 3.57
C VAL A 58 10.07 19.21 3.68
N ALA A 59 9.21 20.22 3.52
CA ALA A 59 9.61 21.62 3.62
C ALA A 59 10.11 21.97 5.04
N GLU A 60 9.52 21.39 6.08
CA GLU A 60 10.02 21.54 7.45
C GLU A 60 11.37 20.85 7.64
N TRP A 61 11.51 19.58 7.22
CA TRP A 61 12.75 18.82 7.37
C TRP A 61 13.94 19.49 6.67
N GLN A 62 13.70 20.17 5.54
CA GLN A 62 14.74 20.89 4.81
C GLN A 62 15.29 22.13 5.55
N LYS A 63 14.56 22.68 6.53
CA LYS A 63 15.04 23.83 7.31
C LYS A 63 16.11 23.41 8.31
N ASP A 64 15.90 22.26 8.96
CA ASP A 64 16.84 21.65 9.90
C ASP A 64 16.66 20.13 9.92
N THR A 65 17.65 19.42 9.38
CA THR A 65 17.63 17.96 9.26
C THR A 65 18.04 17.25 10.54
N LYS A 66 18.50 17.98 11.57
CA LYS A 66 19.05 17.42 12.81
C LYS A 66 18.09 17.53 14.00
N SER A 67 17.10 18.41 13.91
CA SER A 67 16.14 18.65 14.99
C SER A 67 14.79 18.01 14.71
N TRP A 68 14.13 17.52 15.77
CA TRP A 68 12.75 17.08 15.68
C TRP A 68 11.79 18.28 15.69
N SER A 69 10.76 18.23 14.84
CA SER A 69 9.65 19.18 14.80
C SER A 69 8.35 18.40 14.59
N PRO A 70 7.24 18.73 15.28
CA PRO A 70 5.96 18.05 15.04
C PRO A 70 5.48 18.22 13.60
N MET A 71 5.94 19.26 12.91
CA MET A 71 5.60 19.54 11.51
C MET A 71 6.25 18.58 10.52
N ILE A 72 7.23 17.74 10.92
CA ILE A 72 7.80 16.68 10.06
C ILE A 72 6.91 15.43 10.00
N THR A 73 5.81 15.41 10.76
CA THR A 73 4.86 14.30 10.76
C THR A 73 3.95 14.38 9.52
N MET A 74 3.54 13.21 9.01
CA MET A 74 2.63 13.10 7.87
C MET A 74 1.59 12.03 8.16
N ARG A 75 0.33 12.28 7.77
CA ARG A 75 -0.72 11.26 7.91
C ARG A 75 -0.60 10.20 6.81
N SER A 76 -0.73 8.95 7.22
CA SER A 76 -0.90 7.81 6.33
C SER A 76 -2.03 6.92 6.82
N TRP A 77 -2.70 6.23 5.90
CA TRP A 77 -3.82 5.33 6.18
C TRP A 77 -3.81 4.15 5.21
N ILE A 78 -4.48 3.07 5.58
CA ILE A 78 -4.80 1.97 4.67
C ILE A 78 -6.06 2.38 3.91
N ASN A 79 -6.00 2.42 2.58
CA ASN A 79 -7.19 2.65 1.77
C ASN A 79 -8.12 1.44 1.89
N PRO A 80 -9.39 1.62 2.29
CA PRO A 80 -10.34 0.53 2.35
C PRO A 80 -10.60 -0.04 0.94
N ALA A 81 -11.07 -1.28 0.86
CA ALA A 81 -11.48 -1.88 -0.42
C ALA A 81 -12.63 -1.12 -1.11
N SER A 82 -13.35 -0.27 -0.37
CA SER A 82 -14.39 0.62 -0.88
C SER A 82 -13.86 1.95 -1.43
N GLU A 83 -12.56 2.21 -1.36
CA GLU A 83 -11.96 3.44 -1.87
C GLU A 83 -12.12 3.50 -3.40
N PRO A 84 -12.82 4.52 -3.96
CA PRO A 84 -13.16 4.56 -5.39
C PRO A 84 -11.94 4.64 -6.32
N ASP A 85 -10.80 5.12 -5.82
CA ASP A 85 -9.58 5.30 -6.61
C ASP A 85 -8.52 4.20 -6.38
N VAL A 86 -8.95 3.07 -5.79
CA VAL A 86 -8.14 1.86 -5.59
C VAL A 86 -8.91 0.64 -6.09
N THR A 87 -8.42 0.04 -7.18
CA THR A 87 -8.96 -1.20 -7.74
C THR A 87 -8.04 -2.36 -7.40
N PHE A 88 -8.59 -3.40 -6.77
CA PHE A 88 -7.87 -4.65 -6.54
C PHE A 88 -8.17 -5.68 -7.62
N VAL A 89 -7.12 -6.32 -8.13
CA VAL A 89 -7.20 -7.47 -9.04
C VAL A 89 -6.64 -8.71 -8.36
N ARG A 90 -6.97 -9.91 -8.87
CA ARG A 90 -6.46 -11.16 -8.31
C ARG A 90 -4.93 -11.23 -8.41
N GLY A 91 -4.27 -11.51 -7.31
CA GLY A 91 -2.84 -11.82 -7.21
C GLY A 91 -2.57 -13.24 -6.70
N GLU A 92 -1.35 -13.49 -6.26
CA GLU A 92 -0.96 -14.77 -5.66
C GLU A 92 -1.57 -14.92 -4.27
N PRO A 93 -2.24 -16.04 -3.96
CA PRO A 93 -2.79 -16.28 -2.61
C PRO A 93 -1.66 -16.37 -1.58
N LEU A 94 -1.91 -15.92 -0.36
CA LEU A 94 -0.97 -16.16 0.74
C LEU A 94 -0.82 -17.67 0.93
N PRO A 95 0.39 -18.16 1.22
CA PRO A 95 0.55 -19.54 1.69
C PRO A 95 -0.32 -19.68 2.94
N ASP A 96 -1.23 -20.65 2.91
CA ASP A 96 -2.37 -20.80 3.83
C ASP A 96 -2.03 -20.35 5.25
N GLU A 97 -2.70 -19.30 5.74
CA GLU A 97 -2.97 -19.22 7.18
C GLU A 97 -3.85 -20.43 7.43
N GLU A 98 -3.30 -21.47 8.06
CA GLU A 98 -3.92 -22.77 8.33
C GLU A 98 -5.45 -22.67 8.29
N GLU A 99 -6.08 -23.19 7.22
CA GLU A 99 -7.54 -23.36 7.23
C GLU A 99 -7.88 -24.03 8.57
N PRO A 100 -8.73 -23.44 9.43
CA PRO A 100 -9.13 -24.12 10.64
C PRO A 100 -9.68 -25.47 10.19
N ALA A 101 -9.01 -26.54 10.62
CA ALA A 101 -9.33 -27.90 10.23
C ALA A 101 -10.84 -28.06 10.25
N ALA A 102 -11.42 -28.39 9.10
CA ALA A 102 -12.85 -28.63 8.98
C ALA A 102 -13.25 -29.55 10.14
N GLU A 103 -14.04 -29.03 11.10
CA GLU A 103 -14.65 -29.85 12.13
C GLU A 103 -15.36 -30.98 11.41
N GLU A 104 -14.87 -32.21 11.60
CA GLU A 104 -15.55 -33.41 11.17
C GLU A 104 -16.94 -33.37 11.78
N ALA A 105 -17.94 -33.10 10.94
CA ALA A 105 -19.34 -33.29 11.30
C ALA A 105 -19.53 -34.79 11.51
N GLU A 106 -19.34 -35.25 12.76
CA GLU A 106 -19.68 -36.60 13.18
C GLU A 106 -21.18 -36.84 12.94
N ALA A 107 -21.44 -38.02 12.37
CA ALA A 107 -22.70 -38.51 11.84
C ALA A 107 -23.70 -38.96 12.92
#